data_AF-A0A9D6T9M0-F1
#
_entry.id   AF-A0A9D6T9M0-F1
#
_cell.length_a   1.000
_cell.length_b   1.000
_cell.length_c   1.000
_cell.angle_alpha   90.00
_cell.angle_beta   90.00
_cell.angle_gamma   90.00
#
_symmetry.space_group_name_H-M   'P 1'
#
loop_
_entity.id
_entity.type
_entity.pdbx_description
1 polymer ?
#
loop_
_entity_poly.entity_id
_entity_poly.type
_entity_poly.pdbx_seq_one_letter_code
_entity_poly.pdbx_strand_id
1 'polypeptide(L)'
;MNPFDRQTLTLAFPTAHLGAMPAAGGGAAAGLEEDTQQQLAAAEGGGPYAAADTMGYDEVIDPRELRDVLLRGLRLAAGRSAEAAQPARHTGIRP
;
A
#
# COMPACT_ATOMS: atom_id res chain seq x y z
N MET A 1 -3.22 -0.29 -4.29
CA MET A 1 -3.09 1.14 -3.96
C MET A 1 -3.64 1.95 -5.11
N ASN A 2 -4.45 2.97 -4.86
CA ASN A 2 -5.05 3.74 -5.93
C ASN A 2 -4.44 5.14 -5.98
N PRO A 3 -3.64 5.50 -7.00
CA PRO A 3 -3.06 6.85 -7.14
C PRO A 3 -4.13 7.96 -7.29
N PHE A 4 -5.42 7.62 -7.37
CA PHE A 4 -6.52 8.55 -7.59
C PHE A 4 -7.35 8.90 -6.33
N ASP A 5 -6.96 8.45 -5.13
CA ASP A 5 -7.73 8.66 -3.90
C ASP A 5 -7.27 9.86 -3.03
N ARG A 6 -6.36 10.70 -3.56
CA ARG A 6 -5.72 11.81 -2.85
C ARG A 6 -4.82 11.39 -1.67
N GLN A 7 -4.39 10.12 -1.61
CA GLN A 7 -3.30 9.73 -0.72
C GLN A 7 -2.04 10.58 -0.96
N THR A 8 -1.34 10.89 0.13
CA THR A 8 -0.10 11.71 0.08
C THR A 8 1.15 10.88 0.13
N LEU A 9 1.08 9.81 0.91
CA LEU A 9 2.22 9.02 1.30
C LEU A 9 1.70 7.64 1.70
N THR A 10 2.36 6.62 1.18
CA THR A 10 2.17 5.23 1.56
C THR A 10 3.49 4.59 1.89
N LEU A 11 3.54 4.00 3.08
CA LEU A 11 4.73 3.37 3.62
C LEU A 11 4.45 1.89 3.88
N ALA A 12 5.49 1.07 3.78
CA ALA A 12 5.50 -0.31 4.25
C ALA A 12 6.58 -0.52 5.30
N PHE A 13 6.34 -1.46 6.21
CA PHE A 13 7.40 -2.06 7.01
C PHE A 13 7.98 -3.28 6.29
N PRO A 14 9.21 -3.73 6.65
CA PRO A 14 9.84 -4.88 5.98
C PRO A 14 9.04 -6.19 6.09
N THR A 15 8.10 -6.28 7.04
CA THR A 15 7.22 -7.44 7.26
C THR A 15 5.82 -7.25 6.68
N ALA A 16 5.58 -6.18 5.91
CA ALA A 16 4.28 -5.95 5.29
C ALA A 16 4.09 -6.88 4.09
N HIS A 17 2.86 -7.39 3.94
CA HIS A 17 2.45 -8.19 2.79
C HIS A 17 1.29 -7.47 2.09
N LEU A 18 1.40 -7.28 0.77
CA LEU A 18 0.35 -6.69 -0.05
C LEU A 18 -0.11 -7.69 -1.09
N GLY A 19 -1.40 -8.03 -1.07
CA GLY A 19 -2.01 -8.94 -2.03
C GLY A 19 -3.52 -8.89 -1.94
N ALA A 20 -4.20 -9.44 -2.95
CA ALA A 20 -5.65 -9.56 -2.95
C ALA A 20 -6.16 -10.59 -1.94
N MET A 21 -5.36 -11.63 -1.68
CA MET A 21 -5.63 -12.72 -0.76
C MET A 21 -4.31 -13.41 -0.37
N PRO A 22 -4.29 -14.22 0.70
CA PRO A 22 -3.12 -15.02 1.06
C PRO A 22 -2.76 -16.05 -0.01
N ALA A 23 -1.47 -16.27 -0.24
CA ALA A 23 -0.92 -17.21 -1.20
C ALA A 23 -1.48 -18.64 -1.05
N ALA A 24 -1.56 -19.14 0.18
CA ALA A 24 -2.07 -20.48 0.47
C ALA A 24 -3.55 -20.63 0.04
N GLY A 25 -4.40 -19.67 0.43
CA GLY A 25 -5.82 -19.69 0.10
C GLY A 25 -6.08 -19.48 -1.38
N GLY A 26 -5.39 -18.52 -2.01
CA GLY A 26 -5.50 -18.24 -3.43
C GLY A 26 -5.01 -19.40 -4.30
N GLY A 27 -3.87 -20.00 -3.94
CA GLY A 27 -3.32 -21.14 -4.67
C GLY A 27 -4.19 -22.38 -4.56
N ALA A 28 -4.74 -22.68 -3.37
CA ALA A 28 -5.67 -23.79 -3.19
C ALA A 28 -6.97 -23.57 -3.99
N ALA A 29 -7.54 -22.37 -3.96
CA ALA A 29 -8.75 -22.04 -4.72
C ALA A 29 -8.53 -22.09 -6.24
N ALA A 30 -7.34 -21.74 -6.71
CA ALA A 30 -6.94 -21.82 -8.10
C ALA A 30 -6.52 -23.23 -8.56
N GLY A 31 -6.49 -24.22 -7.65
CA GLY A 31 -6.11 -25.60 -7.98
C GLY A 31 -4.65 -25.75 -8.40
N LEU A 32 -3.77 -24.88 -7.87
CA LEU A 32 -2.35 -24.90 -8.23
C LEU A 32 -1.64 -26.12 -7.67
N GLU A 33 -0.67 -26.60 -8.43
CA GLU A 33 0.22 -27.69 -8.05
C GLU A 33 1.15 -27.27 -6.91
N GLU A 34 1.68 -28.26 -6.18
CA GLU A 34 2.45 -28.04 -4.96
C GLU A 34 3.70 -27.18 -5.19
N ASP A 35 4.41 -27.37 -6.31
CA ASP A 35 5.58 -26.54 -6.65
C ASP A 35 5.19 -25.07 -6.86
N THR A 36 4.09 -24.83 -7.58
CA THR A 36 3.57 -23.46 -7.80
C THR A 36 3.08 -22.84 -6.49
N GLN A 37 2.48 -23.63 -5.58
CA GLN A 37 2.12 -23.15 -4.25
C GLN A 37 3.33 -22.74 -3.41
N GLN A 38 4.42 -23.50 -3.47
CA GLN A 38 5.66 -23.17 -2.76
C GLN A 38 6.27 -21.88 -3.29
N GLN A 39 6.25 -21.68 -4.62
CA GLN A 39 6.71 -20.43 -5.24
C GLN A 39 5.89 -19.22 -4.78
N LEU A 40 4.56 -19.35 -4.72
CA LEU A 40 3.67 -18.29 -4.22
C LEU A 40 3.92 -17.97 -2.74
N ALA A 41 4.11 -18.99 -1.89
CA ALA A 41 4.42 -18.79 -0.48
C ALA A 41 5.78 -18.10 -0.29
N ALA A 42 6.79 -18.46 -1.08
CA ALA A 42 8.10 -17.81 -1.08
C ALA A 42 8.01 -16.35 -1.54
N ALA A 43 7.21 -16.07 -2.59
CA ALA A 43 6.97 -14.72 -3.08
C ALA A 43 6.27 -13.84 -2.04
N GLU A 44 5.25 -14.36 -1.35
CA GLU A 44 4.58 -13.65 -0.25
C GLU A 44 5.57 -13.40 0.92
N GLY A 45 6.37 -14.40 1.29
CA GLY A 45 7.39 -14.30 2.33
C GLY A 45 8.53 -13.33 2.03
N GLY A 46 8.71 -12.95 0.75
CA GLY A 46 9.70 -11.96 0.32
C GLY A 46 9.41 -10.53 0.81
N GLY A 47 8.24 -10.27 1.41
CA GLY A 47 7.89 -8.99 2.01
C GLY A 47 7.41 -7.94 0.99
N PRO A 48 7.53 -6.64 1.29
CA PRO A 48 6.85 -5.58 0.53
C PRO A 48 7.58 -5.18 -0.76
N TYR A 49 8.77 -5.69 -1.03
CA TYR A 49 9.66 -5.14 -2.06
C TYR A 49 9.10 -5.29 -3.49
N ALA A 50 8.45 -6.41 -3.80
CA ALA A 50 7.79 -6.58 -5.10
C ALA A 50 6.62 -5.59 -5.30
N ALA A 51 5.89 -5.30 -4.22
CA ALA A 51 4.84 -4.28 -4.24
C ALA A 51 5.44 -2.86 -4.36
N ALA A 52 6.57 -2.59 -3.69
CA ALA A 52 7.26 -1.30 -3.80
C ALA A 52 7.81 -1.06 -5.23
N ASP A 53 8.37 -2.09 -5.88
CA ASP A 53 8.86 -2.03 -7.27
C ASP A 53 7.74 -1.69 -8.28
N THR A 54 6.51 -2.04 -7.94
CA THR A 54 5.31 -1.73 -8.72
C THR A 54 4.57 -0.47 -8.24
N MET A 55 5.23 0.38 -7.44
CA MET A 55 4.68 1.62 -6.87
C MET A 55 3.44 1.38 -5.99
N GLY A 56 3.31 0.19 -5.40
CA GLY A 56 2.30 -0.13 -4.40
C GLY A 56 2.60 0.49 -3.03
N TYR A 57 3.83 0.94 -2.81
CA TYR A 57 4.31 1.73 -1.67
C TYR A 57 5.26 2.80 -2.20
N ASP A 58 5.30 3.96 -1.54
CA ASP A 58 6.30 4.99 -1.86
C ASP A 58 7.66 4.63 -1.24
N GLU A 59 7.66 4.01 -0.06
CA GLU A 59 8.89 3.66 0.67
C GLU A 59 8.68 2.46 1.61
N VAL A 60 9.71 1.62 1.75
CA VAL A 60 9.81 0.58 2.79
C VAL A 60 10.75 1.11 3.88
N ILE A 61 10.22 1.38 5.08
CA ILE A 61 10.93 2.09 6.14
C ILE A 61 11.23 1.19 7.35
N ASP A 62 12.24 1.54 8.13
CA ASP A 62 12.41 0.93 9.44
C ASP A 62 11.30 1.43 10.39
N PRO A 63 10.68 0.57 11.22
CA PRO A 63 9.65 0.99 12.17
C PRO A 63 10.08 2.13 13.11
N ARG A 64 11.38 2.25 13.41
CA ARG A 64 11.96 3.31 14.25
C ARG A 64 11.91 4.68 13.57
N GLU A 65 11.83 4.74 12.24
CA GLU A 65 11.79 5.97 11.46
C GLU A 65 10.37 6.52 11.25
N LEU A 66 9.34 5.73 11.61
CA LEU A 66 7.94 6.04 11.34
C LEU A 66 7.55 7.46 11.72
N ARG A 67 7.92 7.90 12.93
CA ARG A 67 7.59 9.24 13.43
C ARG A 67 8.09 10.33 12.48
N ASP A 68 9.34 10.25 12.08
CA ASP A 68 9.98 11.30 11.29
C ASP A 68 9.46 11.30 9.86
N VAL A 69 9.22 10.13 9.28
CA VAL A 69 8.61 9.97 7.97
C VAL A 69 7.19 10.56 7.97
N LEU A 70 6.38 10.26 8.98
CA LEU A 70 5.03 10.83 9.11
C LEU A 70 5.04 12.36 9.25
N LEU A 71 5.94 12.91 10.07
CA LEU A 71 6.07 14.36 10.19
C LEU A 71 6.50 15.02 8.88
N ARG A 72 7.35 14.37 8.08
CA ARG A 72 7.68 14.83 6.72
C ARG A 72 6.47 14.78 5.79
N GLY A 73 5.72 13.67 5.79
CA GLY A 73 4.49 13.52 5.00
C GLY A 73 3.44 14.56 5.33
N LEU A 74 3.25 14.89 6.61
CA LEU A 74 2.32 15.94 7.05
C LEU A 74 2.75 17.34 6.59
N ARG A 75 4.05 17.65 6.64
CA ARG A 75 4.58 18.92 6.10
C ARG A 75 4.39 19.01 4.60
N LEU A 76 4.60 17.91 3.87
CA LEU A 76 4.32 17.82 2.43
C LEU A 76 2.83 18.04 2.13
N ALA A 77 1.95 17.41 2.93
CA ALA A 77 0.50 17.54 2.82
C ALA A 77 -0.02 18.96 3.11
N ALA A 78 0.68 19.74 3.94
CA ALA A 78 0.22 21.04 4.41
C ALA A 78 -0.08 22.04 3.27
N GLY A 79 0.64 21.92 2.13
CA GLY A 79 0.37 22.72 0.94
C GLY A 79 -1.04 22.56 0.39
N ARG A 80 -1.67 21.38 0.53
CA ARG A 80 -3.05 21.14 0.08
C ARG A 80 -4.09 21.86 0.94
N SER A 81 -3.79 22.09 2.22
CA SER A 81 -4.66 22.88 3.09
C SER A 81 -4.61 24.38 2.78
N ALA A 82 -3.61 24.82 2.00
CA ALA A 82 -3.48 26.19 1.52
C ALA A 82 -4.10 26.40 0.12
N GLU A 83 -4.70 25.38 -0.49
CA GLU A 83 -5.40 25.54 -1.76
C GLU A 83 -6.58 26.49 -1.63
N ALA A 84 -6.82 27.28 -2.69
CA ALA A 84 -7.96 28.19 -2.75
C ALA A 84 -9.27 27.40 -2.59
N ALA A 85 -10.19 27.93 -1.77
CA ALA A 85 -11.48 27.32 -1.56
C ALA A 85 -12.19 27.09 -2.91
N GLN A 86 -12.60 25.85 -3.16
CA GLN A 86 -13.39 25.47 -4.32
C GLN A 86 -14.86 25.32 -3.93
N PRO A 87 -15.81 25.42 -4.88
CA PRO A 87 -17.22 25.17 -4.62
C PRO A 87 -17.43 23.82 -3.92
N ALA A 88 -18.22 23.81 -2.85
CA ALA A 88 -18.53 22.59 -2.11
C ALA A 88 -19.21 21.58 -3.05
N ARG A 89 -18.55 20.45 -3.29
CA ARG A 89 -19.13 19.34 -4.06
C ARG A 89 -20.00 18.51 -3.15
N HIS A 90 -21.32 18.68 -3.24
CA HIS A 90 -22.29 17.76 -2.67
C HIS A 90 -22.47 16.57 -3.59
N THR A 91 -21.52 15.65 -3.59
CA THR A 91 -21.57 14.43 -4.42
C THR A 91 -21.31 13.19 -3.59
N GLY A 92 -22.12 12.16 -3.81
CA GLY A 92 -21.95 10.81 -3.26
C GLY A 92 -23.16 10.35 -2.46
N ILE A 93 -23.77 9.25 -2.88
CA ILE A 93 -24.52 8.38 -1.97
C ILE A 93 -23.47 7.41 -1.43
N ARG A 94 -23.11 7.56 -0.16
CA ARG A 94 -22.24 6.58 0.50
C ARG A 94 -23.05 5.30 0.72
N PRO A 95 -22.49 4.10 0.49
CA PRO A 95 -23.16 2.84 0.81
C PRO A 95 -23.66 2.79 2.26
#